data_AF-A0A0F5FU61-F1
#
_entry.id   AF-A0A0F5FU61-F1
#
_cell.length_a   1.000
_cell.length_b   1.000
_cell.length_c   1.000
_cell.angle_alpha   90.00
_cell.angle_beta   90.00
_cell.angle_gamma   90.00
#
_symmetry.space_group_name_H-M   'P 1'
#
loop_
_entity.id
_entity.type
_entity.pdbx_description
1 polymer ?
#
loop_
_entity_poly.entity_id
_entity_poly.type
_entity_poly.pdbx_seq_one_letter_code
_entity_poly.pdbx_strand_id
1 'polypeptide(L)'
;MKVSYKVEGLSEFDAALGQLSKATARNVLRRVLMKAGQPIADTAARLAPDDPETGTPDLHTSITVSPQLKNPVGKAEYREVLQAGGSRAEAAAAMRDARRAGSETFAEVYVGPDYRQFHAHFQEFGTAHHGPQPFVRPAFDQEAGKALDIIKAELGDEIEKAAQRAARRAARRAARGS
;
A
#
# COMPACT_ATOMS: atom_id res chain seq x y z
N MET A 1 3.65 0.72 -21.08
CA MET A 1 2.57 -0.26 -21.31
C MET A 1 1.73 -0.36 -20.05
N LYS A 2 0.42 -0.16 -20.11
CA LYS A 2 -0.49 -0.30 -18.96
C LYS A 2 -0.91 -1.77 -18.88
N VAL A 3 -0.53 -2.47 -17.82
CA VAL A 3 -0.96 -3.86 -17.59
C VAL A 3 -2.23 -3.80 -16.74
N SER A 4 -3.32 -4.41 -17.23
CA SER A 4 -4.60 -4.48 -16.53
C SER A 4 -4.98 -5.93 -16.28
N TYR A 5 -5.38 -6.24 -15.05
CA TYR A 5 -5.86 -7.56 -14.65
C TYR A 5 -7.34 -7.47 -14.26
N LYS A 6 -8.14 -8.48 -14.63
CA LYS A 6 -9.57 -8.58 -14.28
C LYS A 6 -9.74 -9.65 -13.20
N VAL A 7 -10.42 -9.30 -12.11
CA VAL A 7 -10.76 -10.21 -11.02
C VAL A 7 -12.27 -10.27 -10.89
N GLU A 8 -12.83 -11.48 -10.77
CA GLU A 8 -14.27 -11.74 -10.60
C GLU A 8 -14.56 -12.12 -9.14
N GLY A 9 -15.77 -11.82 -8.63
CA GLY A 9 -16.17 -12.12 -7.24
C GLY A 9 -15.93 -11.01 -6.21
N LEU A 10 -15.48 -9.82 -6.65
CA LEU A 10 -15.25 -8.66 -5.75
C LEU A 10 -16.56 -8.04 -5.23
N SER A 11 -17.68 -8.25 -5.91
CA SER A 11 -19.01 -7.76 -5.49
C SER A 11 -19.51 -8.47 -4.23
N GLU A 12 -19.39 -9.79 -4.18
CA GLU A 12 -19.74 -10.62 -3.04
C GLU A 12 -18.82 -10.32 -1.85
N PHE A 13 -17.54 -10.04 -2.15
CA PHE A 13 -16.60 -9.52 -1.17
C PHE A 13 -17.01 -8.16 -0.63
N ASP A 14 -17.38 -7.20 -1.47
CA ASP A 14 -17.80 -5.86 -1.03
C ASP A 14 -19.08 -5.93 -0.18
N ALA A 15 -20.03 -6.81 -0.53
CA ALA A 15 -21.20 -7.07 0.29
C ALA A 15 -20.86 -7.66 1.67
N ALA A 16 -19.92 -8.62 1.73
CA ALA A 16 -19.43 -9.20 2.99
C ALA A 16 -18.62 -8.18 3.82
N LEU A 17 -17.81 -7.35 3.16
CA LEU A 17 -17.09 -6.24 3.77
C LEU A 17 -18.00 -5.12 4.23
N GLY A 18 -19.16 -4.92 3.60
CA GLY A 18 -20.15 -3.92 3.98
C GLY A 18 -20.70 -4.14 5.40
N GLN A 19 -20.61 -5.38 5.91
CA GLN A 19 -20.90 -5.68 7.32
C GLN A 19 -19.75 -5.32 8.28
N LEU A 20 -18.55 -5.10 7.76
CA LEU A 20 -17.40 -4.62 8.52
C LEU A 20 -17.34 -3.08 8.50
N SER A 21 -16.66 -2.51 9.50
CA SER A 21 -16.36 -1.08 9.45
C SER A 21 -15.42 -0.79 8.28
N LYS A 22 -15.58 0.36 7.60
CA LYS A 22 -14.67 0.80 6.53
C LYS A 22 -13.20 0.77 6.95
N ALA A 23 -12.92 1.03 8.24
CA ALA A 23 -11.57 0.97 8.80
C ALA A 23 -11.01 -0.46 8.85
N THR A 24 -11.83 -1.43 9.24
CA THR A 24 -11.45 -2.85 9.27
C THR A 24 -11.15 -3.36 7.86
N ALA A 25 -12.06 -3.11 6.91
CA ALA A 25 -11.89 -3.52 5.51
C ALA A 25 -10.59 -2.98 4.90
N ARG A 26 -10.33 -1.67 5.05
CA ARG A 26 -9.08 -1.05 4.57
C ARG A 26 -7.82 -1.64 5.22
N ASN A 27 -7.86 -1.94 6.52
CA ASN A 27 -6.71 -2.54 7.20
C ASN A 27 -6.44 -3.97 6.73
N VAL A 28 -7.49 -4.75 6.46
CA VAL A 28 -7.37 -6.08 5.86
C VAL A 28 -6.72 -5.96 4.49
N LEU A 29 -7.28 -5.12 3.61
CA LEU A 29 -6.73 -4.90 2.27
C LEU A 29 -5.27 -4.47 2.29
N ARG A 30 -4.89 -3.54 3.17
CA ARG A 30 -3.49 -3.13 3.31
C ARG A 30 -2.58 -4.30 3.66
N ARG A 31 -2.98 -5.21 4.56
CA ARG A 31 -2.16 -6.38 4.90
C ARG A 31 -1.99 -7.33 3.72
N VAL A 32 -3.07 -7.59 3.01
CA VAL A 32 -3.04 -8.42 1.80
C VAL A 32 -2.12 -7.80 0.75
N LEU A 33 -2.28 -6.51 0.47
CA LEU A 33 -1.43 -5.77 -0.47
C LEU A 33 0.04 -5.76 -0.05
N MET A 34 0.33 -5.57 1.24
CA MET A 34 1.71 -5.63 1.77
C MET A 34 2.34 -7.00 1.51
N LYS A 35 1.61 -8.09 1.79
CA LYS A 35 2.08 -9.45 1.57
C LYS A 35 2.30 -9.74 0.08
N ALA A 36 1.38 -9.30 -0.77
CA ALA A 36 1.46 -9.46 -2.21
C ALA A 36 2.58 -8.63 -2.85
N GLY A 37 2.92 -7.47 -2.27
CA GLY A 37 4.03 -6.64 -2.73
C GLY A 37 5.40 -7.21 -2.36
N GLN A 38 5.49 -8.10 -1.37
CA GLN A 38 6.77 -8.59 -0.86
C GLN A 38 7.62 -9.32 -1.91
N PRO A 39 7.08 -10.27 -2.72
CA PRO A 39 7.88 -10.92 -3.76
C PRO A 39 8.46 -9.95 -4.80
N ILE A 40 7.70 -8.89 -5.13
CA ILE A 40 8.16 -7.82 -6.03
C ILE A 40 9.31 -7.06 -5.35
N ALA A 41 9.17 -6.70 -4.08
CA ALA A 41 10.23 -6.02 -3.31
C ALA A 41 11.50 -6.87 -3.23
N ASP A 42 11.37 -8.15 -2.89
CA ASP A 42 12.49 -9.09 -2.77
C ASP A 42 13.22 -9.26 -4.11
N THR A 43 12.46 -9.36 -5.20
CA THR A 43 13.03 -9.46 -6.55
C THR A 43 13.69 -8.16 -6.98
N ALA A 44 13.07 -7.01 -6.68
CA ALA A 44 13.65 -5.71 -6.98
C ALA A 44 14.94 -5.47 -6.19
N ALA A 45 14.98 -5.87 -4.91
CA ALA A 45 16.20 -5.84 -4.11
C ALA A 45 17.31 -6.71 -4.72
N ARG A 46 16.99 -7.91 -5.21
CA ARG A 46 17.96 -8.80 -5.88
C ARG A 46 18.46 -8.27 -7.22
N LEU A 47 17.63 -7.53 -7.95
CA LEU A 47 17.99 -6.94 -9.25
C LEU A 47 18.65 -5.57 -9.11
N ALA A 48 18.52 -4.93 -7.94
CA ALA A 48 19.13 -3.65 -7.68
C ALA A 48 20.66 -3.76 -7.78
N PRO A 49 21.32 -2.82 -8.46
CA PRO A 49 22.78 -2.74 -8.47
C PRO A 49 23.31 -2.62 -7.05
N ASP A 50 24.33 -3.41 -6.75
CA ASP A 50 25.09 -3.32 -5.50
C ASP A 50 26.39 -2.59 -5.79
N ASP A 51 26.48 -1.35 -5.33
CA ASP A 51 27.70 -0.56 -5.44
C ASP A 51 28.44 -0.63 -4.09
N PRO A 52 29.56 -1.37 -4.00
CA PRO A 52 30.32 -1.53 -2.76
C PRO A 52 30.93 -0.22 -2.25
N GLU A 53 30.96 0.85 -3.07
CA GLU A 53 31.41 2.18 -2.65
C GLU A 53 30.28 3.00 -1.99
N THR A 54 29.01 2.61 -2.15
CA THR A 54 27.89 3.28 -1.49
C THR A 54 27.72 2.81 -0.05
N GLY A 55 27.83 3.74 0.91
CA GLY A 55 27.62 3.44 2.33
C GLY A 55 26.18 3.03 2.65
N THR A 56 26.00 2.21 3.68
CA THR A 56 24.67 1.72 4.08
C THR A 56 23.74 2.84 4.58
N PRO A 57 22.43 2.79 4.28
CA PRO A 57 21.75 1.78 3.47
C PRO A 57 22.00 1.99 1.98
N ASP A 58 22.34 0.92 1.27
CA ASP A 58 22.48 0.88 -0.19
C ASP A 58 21.11 0.72 -0.88
N LEU A 59 21.10 0.64 -2.21
CA LEU A 59 19.85 0.51 -2.96
C LEU A 59 19.17 -0.85 -2.71
N HIS A 60 19.94 -1.95 -2.64
CA HIS A 60 19.40 -3.30 -2.50
C HIS A 60 18.71 -3.52 -1.15
N THR A 61 19.24 -2.96 -0.06
CA THR A 61 18.66 -3.04 1.30
C THR A 61 17.51 -2.07 1.55
N SER A 62 17.26 -1.14 0.64
CA SER A 62 16.28 -0.05 0.81
C SER A 62 14.92 -0.29 0.14
N ILE A 63 14.74 -1.41 -0.56
CA ILE A 63 13.48 -1.70 -1.24
C ILE A 63 12.45 -2.15 -0.21
N THR A 64 11.34 -1.44 -0.14
CA THR A 64 10.29 -1.67 0.87
C THR A 64 8.92 -1.79 0.23
N VAL A 65 8.00 -2.42 0.97
CA VAL A 65 6.56 -2.34 0.72
C VAL A 65 5.96 -1.46 1.81
N SER A 66 5.24 -0.40 1.43
CA SER A 66 4.71 0.55 2.41
C SER A 66 3.37 1.12 1.97
N PRO A 67 2.38 1.27 2.89
CA PRO A 67 1.16 2.03 2.62
C PRO A 67 1.41 3.56 2.67
N GLN A 68 2.65 3.98 2.95
CA GLN A 68 3.03 5.37 3.10
C GLN A 68 4.08 5.73 2.05
N LEU A 69 3.75 6.72 1.24
CA LEU A 69 4.71 7.50 0.47
C LEU A 69 4.86 8.87 1.13
N LYS A 70 5.98 9.56 0.86
CA LYS A 70 6.13 10.98 1.20
C LYS A 70 5.09 11.80 0.42
N ASN A 71 3.91 11.95 1.01
CA ASN A 71 2.76 12.57 0.38
C ASN A 71 2.69 14.08 0.74
N PRO A 72 2.82 15.00 -0.24
CA PRO A 72 2.69 16.42 0.01
C PRO A 72 1.25 16.86 0.31
N VAL A 73 0.24 16.04 0.00
CA VAL A 73 -1.18 16.33 0.24
C VAL A 73 -1.44 16.58 1.73
N GLY A 74 -2.18 17.65 2.03
CA GLY A 74 -2.49 18.07 3.38
C GLY A 74 -1.44 18.95 4.03
N LYS A 75 -0.27 19.20 3.39
CA LYS A 75 0.78 20.05 3.98
C LYS A 75 0.43 21.54 3.94
N ALA A 76 -0.30 22.01 2.93
CA ALA A 76 -0.70 23.40 2.84
C ALA A 76 -1.72 23.70 3.96
N GLU A 77 -2.72 22.84 4.09
CA GLU A 77 -3.79 22.87 5.08
C GLU A 77 -3.23 22.77 6.50
N TYR A 78 -2.24 21.89 6.72
CA TYR A 78 -1.53 21.83 8.00
C TYR A 78 -0.85 23.15 8.36
N ARG A 79 -0.18 23.78 7.39
CA ARG A 79 0.53 25.05 7.60
C ARG A 79 -0.43 26.19 7.82
N GLU A 80 -1.55 26.22 7.10
CA GLU A 80 -2.60 27.22 7.23
C GLU A 80 -3.19 27.21 8.65
N VAL A 81 -3.53 26.04 9.19
CA VAL A 81 -4.04 25.93 10.57
C VAL A 81 -3.03 26.43 11.60
N LEU A 82 -1.75 26.11 11.44
CA LEU A 82 -0.71 26.63 12.35
C LEU A 82 -0.51 28.14 12.21
N GLN A 83 -0.57 28.69 11.00
CA GLN A 83 -0.45 30.14 10.75
C GLN A 83 -1.64 30.91 11.31
N ALA A 84 -2.83 30.31 11.29
CA ALA A 84 -4.03 30.85 11.92
C ALA A 84 -4.03 30.73 13.47
N GLY A 85 -2.97 30.20 14.07
CA GLY A 85 -2.85 30.03 15.54
C GLY A 85 -3.50 28.77 16.09
N GLY A 86 -3.92 27.84 15.23
CA GLY A 86 -4.50 26.55 15.64
C GLY A 86 -3.47 25.60 16.27
N SER A 87 -3.98 24.63 17.02
CA SER A 87 -3.18 23.59 17.65
C SER A 87 -2.62 22.59 16.64
N ARG A 88 -1.57 21.86 17.03
CA ARG A 88 -1.03 20.75 16.23
C ARG A 88 -2.07 19.65 15.97
N ALA A 89 -3.02 19.46 16.90
CA ALA A 89 -4.07 18.46 16.75
C ALA A 89 -5.06 18.83 15.64
N GLU A 90 -5.44 20.11 15.58
CA GLU A 90 -6.31 20.66 14.53
C GLU A 90 -5.59 20.65 13.18
N ALA A 91 -4.32 21.06 13.15
CA ALA A 91 -3.52 21.01 11.92
C ALA A 91 -3.40 19.57 11.40
N ALA A 92 -3.18 18.59 12.28
CA ALA A 92 -3.18 17.18 11.92
C ALA A 92 -4.55 16.65 11.50
N ALA A 93 -5.66 17.22 11.98
CA ALA A 93 -7.00 16.90 11.50
C ALA A 93 -7.21 17.41 10.07
N ALA A 94 -6.91 18.70 9.81
CA ALA A 94 -7.02 19.31 8.48
C ALA A 94 -6.18 18.57 7.43
N MET A 95 -4.93 18.22 7.77
CA MET A 95 -4.08 17.39 6.90
C MET A 95 -4.73 16.04 6.58
N ARG A 96 -5.34 15.38 7.57
CA ARG A 96 -5.98 14.07 7.39
C ARG A 96 -7.22 14.18 6.52
N ASP A 97 -7.99 15.25 6.64
CA ASP A 97 -9.20 15.45 5.84
C ASP A 97 -8.85 15.76 4.37
N ALA A 98 -7.84 16.60 4.12
CA ALA A 98 -7.30 16.81 2.77
C ALA A 98 -6.82 15.49 2.13
N ARG A 99 -6.12 14.65 2.90
CA ARG A 99 -5.68 13.33 2.43
C ARG A 99 -6.83 12.37 2.13
N ARG A 100 -7.93 12.43 2.91
CA ARG A 100 -9.12 11.61 2.64
C ARG A 100 -9.84 12.09 1.39
N ALA A 101 -9.93 13.40 1.18
CA ALA A 101 -10.58 13.99 0.02
C ALA A 101 -9.83 13.69 -1.29
N GLY A 102 -8.49 13.61 -1.26
CA GLY A 102 -7.66 13.31 -2.43
C GLY A 102 -7.41 11.83 -2.70
N SER A 103 -7.95 10.91 -1.89
CA SER A 103 -7.71 9.46 -2.03
C SER A 103 -8.81 8.81 -2.86
N GLU A 104 -8.57 8.66 -4.17
CA GLU A 104 -9.46 7.92 -5.09
C GLU A 104 -9.45 6.40 -4.82
N THR A 105 -8.40 5.88 -4.19
CA THR A 105 -8.23 4.45 -3.89
C THR A 105 -8.68 4.13 -2.47
N PHE A 106 -9.39 3.01 -2.29
CA PHE A 106 -9.85 2.58 -0.96
C PHE A 106 -8.70 2.04 -0.09
N ALA A 107 -7.71 1.38 -0.71
CA ALA A 107 -6.46 0.93 -0.11
C ALA A 107 -5.39 0.83 -1.20
N GLU A 108 -4.17 1.23 -0.87
CA GLU A 108 -2.99 1.14 -1.74
C GLU A 108 -1.73 0.89 -0.91
N VAL A 109 -0.72 0.29 -1.56
CA VAL A 109 0.65 0.15 -1.06
C VAL A 109 1.60 0.45 -2.20
N TYR A 110 2.78 0.93 -1.85
CA TYR A 110 3.88 1.21 -2.77
C TYR A 110 4.97 0.17 -2.57
N VAL A 111 5.56 -0.28 -3.67
CA VAL A 111 6.74 -1.14 -3.68
C VAL A 111 7.87 -0.37 -4.35
N GLY A 112 8.99 -0.20 -3.65
CA GLY A 112 10.13 0.50 -4.20
C GLY A 112 11.13 1.00 -3.16
N PRO A 113 12.17 1.72 -3.60
CA PRO A 113 13.19 2.28 -2.74
C PRO A 113 12.60 3.24 -1.70
N ASP A 114 13.18 3.24 -0.50
CA ASP A 114 12.87 4.25 0.52
C ASP A 114 13.14 5.67 -0.03
N TYR A 115 12.40 6.65 0.50
CA TYR A 115 12.50 8.05 0.06
C TYR A 115 13.89 8.67 0.22
N ARG A 116 14.77 8.07 1.04
CA ARG A 116 16.17 8.49 1.21
C ARG A 116 17.05 8.08 0.02
N GLN A 117 16.67 7.05 -0.73
CA GLN A 117 17.37 6.62 -1.94
C GLN A 117 16.86 7.35 -3.17
N PHE A 118 16.97 8.67 -3.18
CA PHE A 118 16.49 9.49 -4.30
C PHE A 118 17.19 9.15 -5.64
N HIS A 119 18.44 8.65 -5.58
CA HIS A 119 19.21 8.27 -6.77
C HIS A 119 18.67 7.00 -7.46
N ALA A 120 17.88 6.19 -6.75
CA ALA A 120 17.26 4.99 -7.31
C ALA A 120 16.40 5.27 -8.55
N HIS A 121 15.76 6.44 -8.59
CA HIS A 121 14.96 6.86 -9.74
C HIS A 121 15.84 7.08 -10.98
N PHE A 122 17.03 7.67 -10.80
CA PHE A 122 18.00 7.84 -11.87
C PHE A 122 18.57 6.50 -12.31
N GLN A 123 18.70 5.53 -11.39
CA GLN A 123 19.11 4.18 -11.74
C GLN A 123 18.07 3.48 -12.62
N GLU A 124 16.79 3.49 -12.21
CA GLU A 124 15.70 2.81 -12.92
C GLU A 124 15.50 3.34 -14.35
N PHE A 125 15.58 4.66 -14.54
CA PHE A 125 15.24 5.31 -15.82
C PHE A 125 16.47 5.82 -16.60
N GLY A 126 17.64 5.85 -15.98
CA GLY A 126 18.84 6.44 -16.56
C GLY A 126 18.87 7.96 -16.44
N THR A 127 19.97 8.53 -16.91
CA THR A 127 20.20 9.98 -16.98
C THR A 127 20.78 10.34 -18.35
N ALA A 128 21.11 11.62 -18.55
CA ALA A 128 21.88 12.02 -19.73
C ALA A 128 23.29 11.41 -19.78
N HIS A 129 23.82 10.91 -18.66
CA HIS A 129 25.21 10.46 -18.53
C HIS A 129 25.37 8.93 -18.44
N HIS A 130 24.29 8.19 -18.18
CA HIS A 130 24.28 6.72 -18.24
C HIS A 130 22.90 6.18 -18.59
N GLY A 131 22.86 4.99 -19.21
CA GLY A 131 21.61 4.31 -19.56
C GLY A 131 20.84 3.78 -18.35
N PRO A 132 19.54 3.43 -18.54
CA PRO A 132 18.71 2.83 -17.50
C PRO A 132 19.24 1.48 -17.05
N GLN A 133 19.20 1.23 -15.75
CA GLN A 133 19.46 -0.06 -15.13
C GLN A 133 18.23 -0.42 -14.28
N PRO A 134 17.14 -0.88 -14.93
CA PRO A 134 15.87 -1.08 -14.28
C PRO A 134 15.91 -2.33 -13.39
N PHE A 135 15.34 -2.23 -12.20
CA PHE A 135 15.26 -3.29 -11.20
C PHE A 135 13.84 -3.44 -10.63
N VAL A 136 13.08 -2.34 -10.53
CA VAL A 136 11.68 -2.39 -10.07
C VAL A 136 10.76 -2.89 -11.17
N ARG A 137 10.88 -2.36 -12.39
CA ARG A 137 10.00 -2.78 -13.49
C ARG A 137 10.15 -4.26 -13.84
N PRO A 138 11.36 -4.83 -13.99
CA PRO A 138 11.52 -6.25 -14.25
C PRO A 138 11.03 -7.11 -13.09
N ALA A 139 11.23 -6.67 -11.84
CA ALA A 139 10.67 -7.36 -10.66
C ALA A 139 9.14 -7.40 -10.69
N PHE A 140 8.49 -6.30 -11.05
CA PHE A 140 7.03 -6.28 -11.22
C PHE A 140 6.60 -7.23 -12.34
N ASP A 141 7.22 -7.14 -13.51
CA ASP A 141 6.83 -7.98 -14.65
C ASP A 141 7.03 -9.49 -14.34
N GLN A 142 8.05 -9.84 -13.55
CA GLN A 142 8.31 -11.21 -13.09
C GLN A 142 7.29 -11.69 -12.04
N GLU A 143 6.99 -10.87 -11.04
CA GLU A 143 6.26 -11.32 -9.84
C GLU A 143 4.79 -10.89 -9.81
N ALA A 144 4.30 -10.11 -10.77
CA ALA A 144 2.92 -9.62 -10.79
C ALA A 144 1.88 -10.76 -10.76
N GLY A 145 2.11 -11.86 -11.48
CA GLY A 145 1.23 -13.03 -11.43
C GLY A 145 1.13 -13.63 -10.02
N LYS A 146 2.28 -13.87 -9.39
CA LYS A 146 2.35 -14.38 -8.02
C LYS A 146 1.72 -13.42 -7.00
N ALA A 147 1.92 -12.11 -7.17
CA ALA A 147 1.29 -11.10 -6.34
C ALA A 147 -0.25 -11.17 -6.44
N LEU A 148 -0.80 -11.36 -7.65
CA LEU A 148 -2.23 -11.54 -7.85
C LEU A 148 -2.76 -12.83 -7.23
N ASP A 149 -2.00 -13.93 -7.32
CA ASP A 149 -2.38 -15.19 -6.67
C ASP A 149 -2.43 -15.05 -5.14
N ILE A 150 -1.45 -14.35 -4.55
CA ILE A 150 -1.45 -14.02 -3.11
C ILE A 150 -2.68 -13.18 -2.76
N ILE A 151 -2.99 -12.15 -3.56
CA ILE A 151 -4.18 -11.31 -3.33
C ILE A 151 -5.44 -12.17 -3.36
N LYS A 152 -5.60 -13.03 -4.37
CA LYS A 152 -6.78 -13.89 -4.51
C LYS A 152 -6.94 -14.83 -3.31
N ALA A 153 -5.87 -15.49 -2.90
CA ALA A 153 -5.89 -16.43 -1.77
C ALA A 153 -6.23 -15.71 -0.45
N GLU A 154 -5.52 -14.63 -0.14
CA GLU A 154 -5.69 -13.91 1.13
C GLU A 154 -7.05 -13.22 1.24
N LEU A 155 -7.59 -12.68 0.14
CA LEU A 155 -8.94 -12.13 0.14
C LEU A 155 -9.99 -13.21 0.36
N GLY A 156 -9.84 -14.39 -0.27
CA GLY A 156 -10.70 -15.55 -0.03
C GLY A 156 -10.76 -15.95 1.45
N ASP A 157 -9.59 -16.10 2.07
CA ASP A 157 -9.47 -16.41 3.49
C ASP A 157 -10.11 -15.35 4.39
N GLU A 158 -9.91 -14.07 4.08
CA GLU A 158 -10.47 -12.98 4.87
C GLU A 158 -11.99 -12.83 4.70
N ILE A 159 -12.54 -13.18 3.53
CA ILE A 159 -13.99 -13.30 3.31
C ILE A 159 -14.56 -14.36 4.25
N GLU A 160 -13.98 -15.56 4.27
CA GLU A 160 -14.47 -16.66 5.09
C GLU A 160 -14.41 -16.29 6.58
N LYS A 161 -13.27 -15.74 7.03
CA LYS A 161 -13.10 -15.25 8.39
C LYS A 161 -14.08 -14.13 8.72
N ALA A 162 -14.36 -13.21 7.80
CA ALA A 162 -15.33 -12.13 7.99
C ALA A 162 -16.75 -12.69 8.16
N ALA A 163 -17.18 -13.63 7.30
CA ALA A 163 -18.47 -14.29 7.39
C ALA A 163 -18.65 -15.02 8.73
N GLN A 164 -17.64 -15.79 9.16
CA GLN A 164 -17.64 -16.47 10.47
C GLN A 164 -17.74 -15.47 11.64
N ARG A 165 -17.00 -14.35 11.57
CA ARG A 165 -17.07 -13.29 12.60
C ARG A 165 -18.46 -12.64 12.65
N ALA A 166 -19.08 -12.39 11.51
CA ALA A 166 -20.44 -11.84 11.42
C ALA A 166 -21.47 -12.81 12.03
N ALA A 167 -21.42 -14.10 11.67
CA ALA A 167 -22.29 -15.14 12.22
C ALA A 167 -22.16 -15.25 13.75
N ARG A 168 -20.93 -15.24 14.29
CA ARG A 168 -20.68 -15.25 15.74
C ARG A 168 -21.24 -14.01 16.43
N ARG A 169 -21.17 -12.83 15.81
CA ARG A 169 -21.74 -11.59 16.36
C ARG A 169 -23.26 -11.62 16.37
N ALA A 170 -23.88 -12.13 15.30
CA ALA A 170 -25.33 -12.30 15.22
C ALA A 170 -25.83 -13.27 16.31
N ALA A 171 -25.18 -14.43 16.48
CA ALA A 171 -25.51 -15.39 17.53
C ALA A 171 -25.41 -14.79 18.94
N ARG A 172 -24.34 -14.02 19.22
CA ARG A 172 -24.17 -13.32 20.51
C ARG A 172 -25.22 -12.25 20.76
N ARG A 173 -25.70 -11.55 19.72
CA ARG A 173 -26.77 -10.56 19.86
C ARG A 173 -28.11 -11.23 20.14
N ALA A 174 -28.42 -12.31 19.43
CA ALA A 174 -29.63 -13.10 19.68
C ALA A 174 -29.69 -13.61 21.12
N ALA A 175 -28.58 -14.18 21.63
CA ALA A 175 -28.49 -14.68 23.00
C ALA A 175 -28.51 -13.60 24.10
N ARG A 176 -28.38 -12.31 23.76
CA ARG A 176 -28.48 -11.18 24.71
C ARG A 176 -29.84 -10.48 24.64
N GLY A 177 -30.62 -10.71 23.57
CA GLY A 177 -31.95 -10.16 23.37
C GLY A 177 -33.08 -11.14 23.71
N SER A 178 -32.74 -12.41 23.97
CA SER A 178 -33.56 -13.43 24.62
C SER A 178 -33.30 -13.46 26.12
#